data_AF-A0A2J6T2K3-F1
#
_entry.id   AF-A0A2J6T2K3-F1
#
_cell.length_a   1.000
_cell.length_b   1.000
_cell.length_c   1.000
_cell.angle_alpha   90.00
_cell.angle_beta   90.00
_cell.angle_gamma   90.00
#
_symmetry.space_group_name_H-M   'P 1'
#
loop_
_entity.id
_entity.type
_entity.pdbx_description
1 polymer ?
#
loop_
_entity_poly.entity_id
_entity_poly.type
_entity_poly.pdbx_seq_one_letter_code
_entity_poly.pdbx_strand_id
1 'polypeptide(L)'
;MTDFFNPVVAQLYPDPETFDLIVLSGGTAGPMDSDPWVLKLQDFLHTTIDCYPQQKIVRVCWGHQTICVAFRGIVGSMDAAEIGVKRMKLTEEGCKMFPRNAVLHLHQFHRREITVPAQGFVPLAEEHEAFLNHTNTI
;
A
#
# COMPACT_ATOMS: atom_id res chain seq x y z
N MET A 1 2.74 -0.77 -22.36
CA MET A 1 2.74 -2.25 -22.24
C MET A 1 2.55 -2.56 -20.76
N THR A 2 1.89 -3.66 -20.41
CA THR A 2 1.62 -4.02 -19.01
C THR A 2 2.05 -5.46 -18.81
N ASP A 3 2.90 -5.68 -17.81
CA ASP A 3 3.49 -6.99 -17.51
C ASP A 3 3.05 -7.47 -16.12
N PHE A 4 2.94 -8.78 -15.96
CA PHE A 4 2.50 -9.40 -14.71
C PHE A 4 3.62 -10.22 -14.09
N PHE A 5 3.89 -9.96 -12.81
CA PHE A 5 4.91 -10.64 -12.03
C PHE A 5 4.24 -11.45 -10.93
N ASN A 6 4.75 -12.66 -10.68
CA ASN A 6 4.27 -13.54 -9.62
C ASN A 6 5.31 -13.61 -8.49
N PRO A 7 5.18 -12.77 -7.45
CA PRO A 7 6.10 -12.76 -6.33
C PRO A 7 5.86 -13.91 -5.35
N VAL A 8 4.77 -14.67 -5.47
CA VAL A 8 4.40 -15.75 -4.53
C VAL A 8 5.06 -17.07 -4.92
N VAL A 9 4.82 -17.52 -6.15
CA VAL A 9 5.31 -18.82 -6.63
C VAL A 9 6.59 -18.68 -7.43
N ALA A 10 6.59 -17.80 -8.43
CA ALA A 10 7.74 -17.65 -9.32
C ALA A 10 8.87 -16.80 -8.72
N GLN A 11 8.59 -16.07 -7.63
CA GLN A 11 9.54 -15.16 -6.99
C GLN A 11 10.12 -14.12 -7.96
N LEU A 12 9.31 -13.72 -8.95
CA LEU A 12 9.67 -12.74 -9.98
C LEU A 12 9.18 -11.36 -9.58
N TYR A 13 10.01 -10.36 -9.86
CA TYR A 13 9.79 -8.95 -9.56
C TYR A 13 10.17 -8.12 -10.79
N PRO A 14 9.48 -6.99 -11.05
CA PRO A 14 9.88 -6.09 -12.12
C PRO A 14 11.23 -5.44 -11.82
N ASP A 15 11.99 -5.16 -12.87
CA ASP A 15 13.12 -4.23 -12.79
C ASP A 15 12.55 -2.80 -12.72
N PRO A 16 12.75 -2.04 -11.62
CA PRO A 16 12.21 -0.70 -11.46
C PRO A 16 12.54 0.23 -12.63
N GLU A 17 13.74 0.16 -13.21
CA GLU A 17 14.14 1.08 -14.29
C GLU A 17 13.39 0.85 -15.60
N THR A 18 12.73 -0.30 -15.75
CA THR A 18 12.03 -0.67 -16.99
C THR A 18 10.57 -0.26 -17.03
N PHE A 19 9.99 0.19 -15.90
CA PHE A 19 8.58 0.53 -15.79
C PHE A 19 8.34 1.90 -15.15
N ASP A 20 7.46 2.71 -15.74
CA ASP A 20 7.07 4.01 -15.17
C ASP A 20 6.25 3.87 -13.86
N LEU A 21 5.60 2.73 -13.65
CA LEU A 21 4.71 2.47 -12.52
C LEU A 21 4.69 0.98 -12.16
N ILE A 22 4.85 0.69 -10.87
CA ILE A 22 4.61 -0.63 -10.29
C ILE A 22 3.26 -0.60 -9.56
N VAL A 23 2.42 -1.61 -9.77
CA VAL A 23 1.15 -1.75 -9.06
C VAL A 23 1.17 -3.00 -8.20
N LEU A 24 1.04 -2.84 -6.88
CA LEU A 24 0.90 -3.96 -5.95
C LEU A 24 -0.57 -4.17 -5.59
N SER A 25 -1.12 -5.32 -5.98
CA SER A 25 -2.51 -5.66 -5.77
C SER A 25 -2.84 -6.02 -4.31
N GLY A 26 -4.13 -6.29 -4.06
CA GLY A 26 -4.58 -6.97 -2.86
C GLY A 26 -4.14 -8.44 -2.81
N GLY A 27 -4.34 -9.07 -1.65
CA GLY A 27 -3.93 -10.44 -1.36
C GLY A 27 -4.57 -10.94 -0.06
N THR A 28 -4.51 -12.25 0.17
CA THR A 28 -5.14 -12.90 1.33
C THR A 28 -4.15 -13.25 2.45
N ALA A 29 -2.85 -13.19 2.17
CA ALA A 29 -1.79 -13.45 3.13
C ALA A 29 -1.77 -12.41 4.27
N GLY A 30 -1.08 -12.70 5.37
CA GLY A 30 -0.77 -11.69 6.38
C GLY A 30 0.41 -10.83 5.92
N PRO A 31 0.29 -9.49 5.92
CA PRO A 31 1.38 -8.61 5.50
C PRO A 31 2.57 -8.63 6.48
N MET A 32 2.40 -9.16 7.69
CA MET A 32 3.44 -9.35 8.71
C MET A 32 3.82 -10.83 8.90
N ASP A 33 3.34 -11.73 8.04
CA ASP A 33 3.68 -13.14 8.12
C ASP A 33 5.15 -13.36 7.75
N SER A 34 5.76 -14.41 8.29
CA SER A 34 7.17 -14.76 8.07
C SER A 34 7.41 -15.65 6.85
N ASP A 35 6.41 -15.79 5.97
CA ASP A 35 6.55 -16.52 4.72
C ASP A 35 7.71 -15.92 3.89
N PRO A 36 8.64 -16.74 3.36
CA PRO A 36 9.82 -16.23 2.66
C PRO A 36 9.52 -15.26 1.52
N TRP A 37 8.41 -15.48 0.79
CA TRP A 37 7.99 -14.63 -0.31
C TRP A 37 7.44 -13.27 0.15
N VAL A 38 6.82 -13.21 1.33
CA VAL A 38 6.34 -11.96 1.94
C VAL A 38 7.55 -11.12 2.34
N LEU A 39 8.51 -11.74 3.05
CA LEU A 39 9.75 -11.06 3.45
C LEU A 39 10.53 -10.56 2.24
N LYS A 40 10.66 -11.37 1.18
CA LYS A 40 11.32 -10.96 -0.06
C LYS A 40 10.58 -9.82 -0.77
N LEU A 41 9.24 -9.81 -0.76
CA LEU A 41 8.48 -8.70 -1.31
C LEU A 41 8.65 -7.42 -0.48
N GLN A 42 8.67 -7.50 0.85
CA GLN A 42 8.94 -6.35 1.70
C GLN A 42 10.33 -5.76 1.42
N ASP A 43 11.35 -6.62 1.30
CA ASP A 43 12.71 -6.23 0.94
C ASP A 43 12.76 -5.57 -0.45
N PHE A 44 12.13 -6.19 -1.45
CA PHE A 44 12.00 -5.60 -2.79
C PHE A 44 11.39 -4.19 -2.76
N LEU A 45 10.30 -3.98 -1.99
CA LEU A 45 9.66 -2.67 -1.88
C LEU A 45 10.60 -1.65 -1.23
N HIS A 46 11.24 -2.02 -0.12
CA HIS A 46 12.18 -1.16 0.59
C HIS A 46 13.37 -0.78 -0.31
N THR A 47 14.03 -1.76 -0.94
CA THR A 47 15.15 -1.53 -1.88
C THR A 47 14.71 -0.70 -3.08
N THR A 48 13.51 -0.95 -3.64
CA THR A 48 13.03 -0.19 -4.80
C THR A 48 12.92 1.29 -4.47
N ILE A 49 12.37 1.63 -3.32
CA ILE A 49 12.16 3.02 -2.90
C ILE A 49 13.49 3.69 -2.55
N ASP A 50 14.38 3.00 -1.86
CA ASP A 50 15.69 3.54 -1.45
C ASP A 50 16.63 3.75 -2.64
N CYS A 51 16.68 2.79 -3.57
CA CYS A 51 17.62 2.83 -4.70
C CYS A 51 17.06 3.55 -5.93
N TYR A 52 15.72 3.57 -6.11
CA TYR A 52 15.06 4.19 -7.26
C TYR A 52 14.04 5.23 -6.78
N PRO A 53 14.49 6.38 -6.25
CA PRO A 53 13.62 7.36 -5.58
C PRO A 53 12.57 8.01 -6.51
N GLN A 54 12.71 7.86 -7.83
CA GLN A 54 11.72 8.33 -8.81
C GLN A 54 10.68 7.26 -9.18
N GLN A 55 10.88 6.01 -8.76
CA GLN A 55 9.98 4.91 -9.09
C GLN A 55 8.63 5.11 -8.40
N LYS A 56 7.54 5.02 -9.17
CA LYS A 56 6.18 5.13 -8.62
C LYS A 56 5.62 3.75 -8.30
N ILE A 57 4.98 3.63 -7.14
CA ILE A 57 4.33 2.39 -6.68
C ILE A 57 2.92 2.69 -6.17
N VAL A 58 1.89 2.23 -6.89
CA VAL A 58 0.49 2.25 -6.41
C VAL A 58 0.18 0.93 -5.73
N ARG A 59 -0.51 0.99 -4.59
CA ARG A 59 -0.76 -0.20 -3.77
C ARG A 59 -2.18 -0.25 -3.26
N VAL A 60 -2.77 -1.43 -3.30
CA VAL A 60 -4.20 -1.62 -3.04
C VAL A 60 -4.41 -2.65 -1.93
N CYS A 61 -5.22 -2.31 -0.93
CA CYS A 61 -5.59 -3.21 0.16
C CYS A 61 -4.33 -3.84 0.82
N TRP A 62 -4.12 -5.14 0.65
CA TRP A 62 -2.94 -5.84 1.18
C TRP A 62 -1.60 -5.24 0.74
N GLY A 63 -1.50 -4.69 -0.48
CA GLY A 63 -0.29 -4.00 -0.92
C GLY A 63 0.00 -2.73 -0.11
N HIS A 64 -1.04 -1.98 0.24
CA HIS A 64 -0.95 -0.79 1.11
C HIS A 64 -0.54 -1.17 2.53
N GLN A 65 -0.95 -2.33 3.01
CA GLN A 65 -0.54 -2.85 4.31
C GLN A 65 0.92 -3.33 4.27
N THR A 66 1.31 -4.05 3.23
CA THR A 66 2.63 -4.68 3.09
C THR A 66 3.76 -3.68 2.99
N ILE A 67 3.57 -2.60 2.22
CA ILE A 67 4.54 -1.50 2.20
C ILE A 67 4.71 -0.87 3.59
N CYS A 68 3.62 -0.77 4.37
CA CYS A 68 3.63 -0.05 5.62
C CYS A 68 4.48 -0.85 6.59
N VAL A 69 4.31 -2.17 6.58
CA VAL A 69 5.18 -3.13 7.27
C VAL A 69 6.63 -3.04 6.79
N ALA A 70 6.88 -2.97 5.48
CA ALA A 70 8.25 -2.82 4.94
C ALA A 70 8.96 -1.56 5.48
N PHE A 71 8.20 -0.50 5.77
CA PHE A 71 8.68 0.74 6.40
C PHE A 71 8.36 0.82 7.91
N ARG A 72 8.34 -0.34 8.58
CA ARG A 72 8.23 -0.50 10.05
C ARG A 72 6.90 -0.05 10.68
N GLY A 73 5.87 0.18 9.87
CA GLY A 73 4.50 0.30 10.35
C GLY A 73 3.94 -1.04 10.84
N ILE A 74 2.80 -0.99 11.52
CA ILE A 74 2.15 -2.15 12.15
C ILE A 74 0.73 -2.29 11.61
N VAL A 75 0.36 -3.53 11.29
CA VAL A 75 -0.98 -3.90 10.83
C VAL A 75 -1.67 -4.73 11.91
N GLY A 76 -2.85 -4.30 12.35
CA GLY A 76 -3.66 -5.00 13.36
C GLY A 76 -4.85 -5.73 12.74
N SER A 77 -5.48 -6.58 13.55
CA SER A 77 -6.81 -7.13 13.25
C SER A 77 -7.89 -6.15 13.71
N MET A 78 -8.98 -6.08 12.98
CA MET A 78 -10.15 -5.26 13.33
C MET A 78 -11.20 -6.12 14.05
N ASP A 79 -12.01 -5.49 14.92
CA ASP A 79 -13.13 -6.16 15.61
C ASP A 79 -14.23 -6.59 14.62
N ALA A 80 -14.45 -5.80 13.56
CA ALA A 80 -15.41 -6.09 12.50
C ALA A 80 -14.76 -5.90 11.13
N ALA A 81 -15.07 -6.80 10.20
CA ALA A 81 -14.61 -6.68 8.82
C ALA A 81 -15.33 -5.54 8.09
N GLU A 82 -14.59 -4.82 7.25
CA GLU A 82 -15.15 -3.85 6.33
C GLU A 82 -15.42 -4.50 5.00
N ILE A 83 -16.72 -4.67 4.70
CA ILE A 83 -17.21 -5.35 3.50
C ILE A 83 -18.22 -4.43 2.80
N GLY A 84 -18.01 -4.21 1.50
CA GLY A 84 -18.88 -3.41 0.65
C GLY A 84 -18.44 -1.96 0.52
N VAL A 85 -19.34 -1.07 0.07
CA VAL A 85 -19.04 0.35 -0.10
C VAL A 85 -19.01 1.06 1.25
N LYS A 86 -17.88 1.65 1.59
CA LYS A 86 -17.65 2.42 2.82
C LYS A 86 -17.33 3.88 2.50
N ARG A 87 -17.53 4.75 3.49
CA ARG A 87 -17.20 6.17 3.40
C ARG A 87 -15.81 6.39 3.96
N MET A 88 -14.89 6.80 3.11
CA MET A 88 -13.53 7.18 3.47
C MET A 88 -13.45 8.70 3.54
N LYS A 89 -13.22 9.25 4.73
CA LYS A 89 -13.07 10.70 4.91
C LYS A 89 -11.64 11.10 4.59
N LEU A 90 -11.48 12.14 3.79
CA LEU A 90 -10.17 12.64 3.38
C LEU A 90 -9.59 13.59 4.42
N THR A 91 -8.27 13.51 4.59
CA THR A 91 -7.50 14.54 5.31
C THR A 91 -7.38 15.81 4.46
N GLU A 92 -6.75 16.86 5.00
CA GLU A 92 -6.42 18.05 4.21
C GLU A 92 -5.56 17.71 2.98
N GLU A 93 -4.55 16.84 3.14
CA GLU A 93 -3.70 16.36 2.05
C GLU A 93 -4.49 15.50 1.05
N GLY A 94 -5.40 14.66 1.53
CA GLY A 94 -6.33 13.94 0.66
C GLY A 94 -7.20 14.86 -0.18
N CYS A 95 -7.71 15.94 0.40
CA CYS A 95 -8.53 16.92 -0.32
C CYS A 95 -7.72 17.69 -1.37
N LYS A 96 -6.41 17.88 -1.16
CA LYS A 96 -5.50 18.45 -2.19
C LYS A 96 -5.33 17.49 -3.36
N MET A 97 -5.23 16.18 -3.10
CA MET A 97 -5.10 15.16 -4.14
C MET A 97 -6.41 14.89 -4.90
N PHE A 98 -7.54 14.90 -4.21
CA PHE A 98 -8.87 14.67 -4.77
C PHE A 98 -9.73 15.94 -4.64
N PRO A 99 -9.42 16.99 -5.42
CA PRO A 99 -10.12 18.26 -5.29
C PRO A 99 -11.61 18.06 -5.60
N ARG A 100 -12.47 18.69 -4.80
CA ARG A 100 -13.95 18.59 -4.80
C ARG A 100 -14.53 17.40 -4.01
N ASN A 101 -13.71 16.60 -3.36
CA ASN A 101 -14.16 15.53 -2.49
C ASN A 101 -13.64 15.77 -1.06
N ALA A 102 -14.53 15.76 -0.08
CA ALA A 102 -14.16 15.59 1.33
C ALA A 102 -14.33 14.14 1.79
N VAL A 103 -15.09 13.35 1.02
CA VAL A 103 -15.40 11.94 1.29
C VAL A 103 -15.37 11.18 -0.03
N LEU A 104 -14.73 10.02 -0.03
CA LEU A 104 -14.78 9.03 -1.10
C LEU A 104 -15.66 7.85 -0.68
N HIS A 105 -16.38 7.27 -1.64
CA HIS A 105 -17.14 6.04 -1.44
C HIS A 105 -16.38 4.92 -2.13
N LEU A 106 -15.76 4.04 -1.35
CA LEU A 106 -14.84 3.04 -1.85
C LEU A 106 -15.27 1.65 -1.39
N HIS A 107 -15.13 0.67 -2.28
CA HIS A 107 -15.41 -0.71 -1.95
C HIS A 107 -14.26 -1.28 -1.11
N GLN A 108 -14.60 -1.78 0.06
CA GLN A 108 -13.65 -2.37 1.00
C GLN A 108 -13.97 -3.85 1.21
N PHE A 109 -12.91 -4.64 1.38
CA PHE A 109 -13.00 -6.07 1.71
C PHE A 109 -11.75 -6.47 2.48
N HIS A 110 -11.73 -6.16 3.78
CA HIS A 110 -10.62 -6.51 4.64
C HIS A 110 -11.08 -6.62 6.11
N ARG A 111 -10.19 -7.15 6.96
CA ARG A 111 -10.40 -7.30 8.41
C ARG A 111 -9.16 -6.88 9.20
N ARG A 112 -8.33 -6.06 8.56
CA ARG A 112 -7.03 -5.63 9.08
C ARG A 112 -6.83 -4.18 8.72
N GLU A 113 -6.26 -3.43 9.65
CA GLU A 113 -6.01 -2.00 9.51
C GLU A 113 -4.55 -1.69 9.84
N ILE A 114 -4.05 -0.56 9.35
CA ILE A 114 -2.76 -0.04 9.82
C ILE A 114 -2.99 0.61 11.18
N THR A 115 -2.44 0.04 12.24
CA THR A 115 -2.53 0.58 13.59
C THR A 115 -1.41 1.57 13.89
N VAL A 116 -0.24 1.36 13.28
CA VAL A 116 0.89 2.30 13.34
C VAL A 116 1.37 2.58 11.92
N PRO A 117 1.22 3.82 11.41
CA PRO A 117 1.68 4.16 10.08
C PRO A 117 3.21 4.14 9.99
N ALA A 118 3.71 3.85 8.79
CA ALA A 118 5.13 3.95 8.47
C ALA A 118 5.63 5.40 8.59
N GLN A 119 6.90 5.57 8.95
CA GLN A 119 7.50 6.90 9.05
C GLN A 119 7.57 7.56 7.66
N GLY A 120 7.25 8.85 7.58
CA GLY A 120 7.29 9.63 6.33
C GLY A 120 6.08 9.42 5.41
N PHE A 121 5.11 8.62 5.84
CA PHE A 121 3.82 8.49 5.16
C PHE A 121 2.87 9.58 5.65
N VAL A 122 2.30 10.30 4.69
CA VAL A 122 1.33 11.36 4.85
C VAL A 122 -0.06 10.77 4.64
N PRO A 123 -0.95 10.77 5.65
CA PRO A 123 -2.29 10.21 5.49
C PRO A 123 -3.12 11.05 4.54
N LEU A 124 -3.74 10.41 3.56
CA LEU A 124 -4.72 11.01 2.64
C LEU A 124 -6.14 10.82 3.14
N ALA A 125 -6.38 9.81 3.98
CA ALA A 125 -7.67 9.54 4.61
C ALA A 125 -7.52 9.37 6.12
N GLU A 126 -8.63 9.58 6.84
CA GLU A 126 -8.75 9.21 8.25
C GLU A 126 -8.52 7.69 8.42
N GLU A 127 -8.31 7.24 9.66
CA GLU A 127 -8.20 5.81 10.01
C GLU A 127 -7.12 5.04 9.22
N HIS A 128 -6.10 5.74 8.70
CA HIS A 128 -4.97 5.16 7.97
C HIS A 128 -5.38 4.40 6.69
N GLU A 129 -6.53 4.75 6.10
CA GLU A 129 -7.07 4.04 4.93
C GLU A 129 -6.31 4.32 3.63
N ALA A 130 -5.57 5.43 3.56
CA ALA A 130 -4.77 5.81 2.40
C ALA A 130 -3.58 6.70 2.79
N PHE A 131 -2.46 6.53 2.11
CA PHE A 131 -1.22 7.27 2.34
C PHE A 131 -0.57 7.73 1.03
N LEU A 132 0.25 8.75 1.16
CA LEU A 132 1.25 9.18 0.19
C LEU A 132 2.57 9.44 0.92
N ASN A 133 3.73 9.23 0.32
CA ASN A 133 4.98 9.75 0.88
C ASN A 133 5.25 11.21 0.46
N HIS A 134 6.22 11.85 1.11
CA HIS A 134 6.58 13.24 0.83
C HIS A 134 7.07 13.51 -0.61
N THR A 135 7.56 12.49 -1.32
CA THR A 135 8.02 12.62 -2.72
C THR A 135 6.96 12.24 -3.75
N ASN A 136 5.73 11.93 -3.32
CA ASN A 136 4.62 11.54 -4.19
C ASN A 136 4.95 10.35 -5.12
N THR A 137 5.68 9.38 -4.57
CA THR A 137 6.10 8.17 -5.30
C THR A 137 5.39 6.91 -4.81
N ILE A 138 4.95 6.88 -3.55
CA ILE A 138 4.33 5.69 -2.92
C ILE A 138 3.19 6.05 -1.99
#